data_AF-A0A9D5FNB6-F1
#
_entry.id   AF-A0A9D5FNB6-F1
#
_cell.length_a   1.000
_cell.length_b   1.000
_cell.length_c   1.000
_cell.angle_alpha   90.00
_cell.angle_beta   90.00
_cell.angle_gamma   90.00
#
_symmetry.space_group_name_H-M   'P 1'
#
loop_
_entity.id
_entity.type
_entity.pdbx_description
1 polymer ?
#
loop_
_entity_poly.entity_id
_entity_poly.type
_entity_poly.pdbx_seq_one_letter_code
_entity_poly.pdbx_strand_id
1 'polypeptide(L)'
;MTVAKTNLRGRLKLLYGKSRRLLWNVCRPGYVRSAIEQRKGECRRCGVCCRLIWRCKFYREEHGVSSCTLYNVYRPPNCRSFPIDHRDIRDRDLIAPHIPCGYWWVKGQDKKEKKKKKAHHH
;
A
#
# COMPACT_ATOMS: atom_id res chain seq x y z
N MET A 1 10.29 -16.64 -2.11
CA MET A 1 10.64 -15.30 -1.57
C MET A 1 10.62 -15.33 -0.04
N THR A 2 11.71 -14.90 0.63
CA THR A 2 11.80 -14.89 2.09
C THR A 2 11.33 -13.55 2.65
N VAL A 3 10.30 -13.58 3.50
CA VAL A 3 9.77 -12.42 4.23
C VAL A 3 10.51 -12.35 5.58
N ALA A 4 11.00 -11.17 5.96
CA ALA A 4 11.69 -10.99 7.23
C ALA A 4 10.76 -11.23 8.43
N LYS A 5 11.27 -11.88 9.48
CA LYS A 5 10.57 -11.99 10.78
C LYS A 5 10.55 -10.60 11.42
N THR A 6 9.35 -10.06 11.65
CA THR A 6 9.17 -8.76 12.32
C THR A 6 8.89 -8.95 13.82
N ASN A 7 9.52 -8.11 14.65
CA ASN A 7 9.28 -8.06 16.09
C ASN A 7 7.85 -7.60 16.40
N LEU A 8 7.38 -7.77 17.64
CA LEU A 8 6.02 -7.40 18.08
C LEU A 8 5.66 -5.95 17.71
N ARG A 9 6.57 -5.00 17.95
CA ARG A 9 6.40 -3.58 17.55
C ARG A 9 6.20 -3.40 16.05
N GLY A 10 6.95 -4.16 15.24
CA GLY A 10 6.79 -4.17 13.78
C GLY A 10 5.41 -4.69 13.37
N ARG A 11 4.96 -5.80 13.95
CA ARG A 11 3.63 -6.36 13.68
C ARG A 11 2.50 -5.39 14.05
N LEU A 12 2.62 -4.69 15.18
CA LEU A 12 1.65 -3.65 15.58
C LEU A 12 1.62 -2.49 14.58
N LYS A 13 2.78 -2.04 14.09
CA LYS A 13 2.87 -1.00 13.07
C LYS A 13 2.21 -1.41 11.76
N LEU A 14 2.41 -2.66 11.33
CA LEU A 14 1.79 -3.20 10.12
C LEU A 14 0.27 -3.33 10.27
N LEU A 15 -0.20 -3.76 11.44
CA LEU A 15 -1.62 -3.81 11.80
C LEU A 15 -2.26 -2.43 11.76
N TYR A 16 -1.64 -1.45 12.41
CA TYR A 16 -2.04 -0.05 12.36
C TYR A 16 -2.08 0.46 10.90
N GLY A 17 -1.06 0.14 10.09
CA GLY A 17 -1.03 0.49 8.68
C GLY A 17 -2.19 -0.10 7.88
N LYS A 18 -2.64 -1.33 8.19
CA LYS A 18 -3.81 -1.94 7.54
C LYS A 18 -5.12 -1.29 7.96
N SER A 19 -5.30 -1.02 9.25
CA SER A 19 -6.49 -0.34 9.77
C SER A 19 -6.58 1.09 9.24
N ARG A 20 -5.46 1.82 9.21
CA ARG A 20 -5.33 3.16 8.60
C ARG A 20 -5.82 3.19 7.16
N ARG A 21 -5.38 2.23 6.34
CA ARG A 21 -5.82 2.15 4.93
C ARG A 21 -7.31 1.84 4.82
N LEU A 22 -7.83 0.91 5.63
CA LEU A 22 -9.27 0.63 5.66
C LEU A 22 -10.07 1.90 5.98
N LEU A 23 -9.67 2.60 7.04
CA LEU A 23 -10.31 3.83 7.47
C LEU A 23 -10.26 4.93 6.40
N TRP A 24 -9.14 5.09 5.70
CA TRP A 24 -9.06 6.12 4.64
C TRP A 24 -9.89 5.79 3.40
N ASN A 25 -10.00 4.51 3.03
CA ASN A 25 -10.89 4.12 1.94
C ASN A 25 -12.36 4.45 2.24
N VAL A 26 -12.75 4.49 3.53
CA VAL A 26 -14.12 4.82 3.96
C VAL A 26 -14.29 6.32 4.23
N CYS A 27 -13.47 6.88 5.12
CA CYS A 27 -13.66 8.24 5.65
C CYS A 27 -12.96 9.33 4.83
N ARG A 28 -12.01 8.99 3.94
CA ARG A 28 -11.23 9.96 3.15
C ARG A 28 -11.07 9.55 1.69
N PRO A 29 -12.16 9.24 0.96
CA PRO A 29 -12.07 8.78 -0.43
C PRO A 29 -11.38 9.79 -1.36
N GLY A 30 -11.57 11.09 -1.14
CA GLY A 30 -10.92 12.14 -1.93
C GLY A 30 -9.40 12.17 -1.76
N TYR A 31 -8.90 11.93 -0.54
CA TYR A 31 -7.46 11.79 -0.29
C TYR A 31 -6.90 10.55 -1.00
N VAL A 32 -7.59 9.41 -0.89
CA VAL A 32 -7.15 8.16 -1.52
C VAL A 32 -7.10 8.31 -3.04
N ARG A 33 -8.11 8.95 -3.64
CA ARG A 33 -8.14 9.23 -5.09
C ARG A 33 -6.98 10.11 -5.52
N SER A 34 -6.78 11.26 -4.87
CA SER A 34 -5.66 12.17 -5.15
C SER A 34 -4.31 11.46 -5.04
N ALA A 35 -4.13 10.65 -4.00
CA ALA A 35 -2.88 9.94 -3.76
C ALA A 35 -2.61 8.86 -4.83
N ILE A 36 -3.65 8.18 -5.33
CA ILE A 36 -3.56 7.22 -6.43
C ILE A 36 -3.26 7.93 -7.76
N GLU A 37 -3.85 9.10 -8.03
CA GLU A 37 -3.59 9.88 -9.25
C GLU A 37 -2.13 10.37 -9.31
N GLN A 38 -1.56 10.71 -8.17
CA GLN A 38 -0.16 11.13 -8.05
C GLN A 38 0.82 9.95 -8.11
N ARG A 39 0.35 8.73 -7.86
CA ARG A 39 1.17 7.51 -7.86
C ARG A 39 1.64 7.18 -9.28
N LYS A 40 2.92 6.87 -9.42
CA LYS A 40 3.56 6.45 -10.67
C LYS A 40 4.01 4.99 -10.60
N GLY A 41 4.27 4.40 -11.76
CA GLY A 41 4.66 3.00 -11.90
C GLY A 41 3.49 2.03 -11.83
N GLU A 42 3.80 0.74 -11.70
CA GLU A 42 2.82 -0.35 -11.81
C GLU A 42 3.08 -1.51 -10.84
N CYS A 43 2.08 -2.36 -10.67
CA CYS A 43 2.19 -3.54 -9.80
C CYS A 43 3.09 -4.60 -10.44
N ARG A 44 4.30 -4.80 -9.89
CA ARG A 44 5.24 -5.86 -10.31
C ARG A 44 4.89 -7.27 -9.83
N ARG A 45 3.67 -7.49 -9.31
CA ARG A 45 3.22 -8.80 -8.79
C ARG A 45 4.21 -9.47 -7.82
N CYS A 46 4.88 -8.68 -6.98
CA CYS A 46 5.83 -9.17 -5.97
C CYS A 46 5.18 -9.90 -4.77
N GLY A 47 3.86 -9.78 -4.57
CA GLY A 47 3.12 -10.49 -3.54
C GLY A 47 3.37 -10.06 -2.09
N VAL A 48 4.26 -9.09 -1.83
CA VAL A 48 4.59 -8.64 -0.46
C VAL A 48 3.38 -8.01 0.24
N CYS A 49 2.60 -7.19 -0.46
CA CYS A 49 1.39 -6.57 0.08
C CYS A 49 0.32 -7.60 0.51
N CYS A 50 0.26 -8.76 -0.14
CA CYS A 50 -0.64 -9.87 0.19
C CYS A 50 -0.19 -10.66 1.42
N ARG A 51 1.05 -10.49 1.86
CA ARG A 51 1.67 -11.16 3.02
C ARG A 51 2.03 -10.20 4.15
N LEU A 52 1.50 -8.97 4.10
CA LEU A 52 1.99 -7.86 4.91
C LEU A 52 1.76 -8.03 6.43
N ILE A 53 0.68 -8.65 6.88
CA ILE A 53 0.50 -8.96 8.32
C ILE A 53 0.35 -10.47 8.50
N TRP A 54 -0.44 -11.05 7.61
CA TRP A 54 -0.64 -12.48 7.47
C TRP A 54 -0.66 -12.82 5.99
N ARG A 55 -0.46 -14.08 5.66
CA ARG A 55 -0.61 -14.59 4.29
C ARG A 55 -2.09 -14.59 3.91
N CYS A 56 -2.47 -13.76 2.94
CA CYS A 56 -3.84 -13.74 2.41
C CYS A 56 -4.24 -15.13 1.88
N LYS A 57 -5.46 -15.58 2.17
CA LYS A 57 -5.96 -16.90 1.74
C LYS A 57 -6.08 -17.03 0.21
N PHE A 58 -6.36 -15.91 -0.46
CA PHE A 58 -6.50 -15.83 -1.92
C PHE A 58 -5.16 -15.66 -2.67
N TYR A 59 -4.04 -15.61 -1.94
CA TYR A 59 -2.72 -15.47 -2.52
C TYR A 59 -2.23 -16.80 -3.12
N ARG A 60 -1.70 -16.74 -4.33
CA ARG A 60 -0.97 -17.81 -5.01
C ARG A 60 0.36 -17.26 -5.53
N GLU A 61 1.38 -18.09 -5.55
CA GLU A 61 2.72 -17.75 -6.04
C GLU A 61 3.22 -18.94 -6.83
N GLU A 62 3.49 -18.72 -8.11
CA GLU A 62 4.01 -19.73 -9.05
C GLU A 62 5.18 -19.10 -9.79
N HIS A 63 6.32 -19.78 -9.84
CA HIS A 63 7.55 -19.32 -10.51
C HIS A 63 7.95 -17.87 -10.17
N GLY A 64 7.74 -17.43 -8.92
CA GLY A 64 8.07 -16.08 -8.46
C GLY A 64 7.08 -14.98 -8.86
N VAL A 65 6.02 -15.33 -9.59
CA VAL A 65 4.93 -14.42 -9.95
C VAL A 65 3.76 -14.64 -8.99
N SER A 66 3.32 -13.58 -8.31
CA SER A 66 2.12 -13.68 -7.48
C SER A 66 0.83 -13.45 -8.26
N SER A 67 -0.22 -14.20 -7.89
CA SER A 67 -1.58 -14.04 -8.39
C SER A 67 -2.57 -14.00 -7.22
N CYS A 68 -3.75 -13.43 -7.47
CA CYS A 68 -4.86 -13.41 -6.52
C CYS A 68 -6.03 -14.15 -7.16
N THR A 69 -6.51 -15.21 -6.52
CA THR A 69 -7.61 -16.03 -7.06
C THR A 69 -8.93 -15.25 -7.16
N LEU A 70 -9.09 -14.20 -6.34
CA LEU A 70 -10.28 -13.35 -6.32
C LEU A 70 -10.09 -12.06 -7.16
N TYR A 71 -9.01 -11.94 -7.95
CA TYR A 71 -8.66 -10.67 -8.62
C TYR A 71 -9.76 -10.11 -9.53
N ASN A 72 -10.43 -11.00 -10.26
CA ASN A 72 -11.53 -10.66 -11.19
C ASN A 72 -12.90 -10.66 -10.51
N VAL A 73 -13.05 -11.33 -9.37
CA VAL A 73 -14.33 -11.45 -8.67
C VAL A 73 -14.52 -10.25 -7.74
N TYR A 74 -13.57 -10.02 -6.84
CA TYR A 74 -13.67 -8.96 -5.86
C TYR A 74 -12.28 -8.59 -5.32
N ARG A 75 -11.91 -7.32 -5.48
CA ARG A 75 -10.75 -6.75 -4.81
C ARG A 75 -11.20 -5.75 -3.76
N PRO A 76 -11.00 -6.03 -2.46
CA PRO A 76 -11.34 -5.10 -1.40
C PRO A 76 -10.69 -3.73 -1.65
N PRO A 77 -11.32 -2.61 -1.25
CA PRO A 77 -10.74 -1.27 -1.41
C PRO A 77 -9.30 -1.18 -0.93
N ASN A 78 -8.99 -1.79 0.23
CA ASN A 78 -7.64 -1.84 0.81
C ASN A 78 -6.59 -2.54 -0.08
N CYS A 79 -7.02 -3.51 -0.91
CA CYS A 79 -6.15 -4.16 -1.89
C CYS A 79 -6.01 -3.33 -3.17
N ARG A 80 -7.09 -2.67 -3.61
CA ARG A 80 -7.10 -1.86 -4.86
C ARG A 80 -6.31 -0.56 -4.73
N SER A 81 -6.45 0.12 -3.59
CA SER A 81 -5.80 1.41 -3.36
C SER A 81 -4.36 1.28 -2.88
N PHE A 82 -3.88 0.08 -2.54
CA PHE A 82 -2.52 -0.11 -2.09
C PHE A 82 -1.50 0.04 -3.25
N PRO A 83 -0.36 0.71 -3.01
CA PRO A 83 -0.07 1.60 -1.89
C PRO A 83 -0.79 2.94 -2.08
N ILE A 84 -1.33 3.49 -1.00
CA ILE A 84 -2.00 4.80 -1.01
C ILE A 84 -0.94 5.91 -1.00
N ASP A 85 0.07 5.80 -0.15
CA ASP A 85 1.15 6.80 -0.03
C ASP A 85 2.48 6.17 0.44
N HIS A 86 3.48 7.02 0.65
CA HIS A 86 4.81 6.64 1.14
C HIS A 86 4.82 5.86 2.46
N ARG A 87 3.82 6.03 3.34
CA ARG A 87 3.74 5.24 4.58
C ARG A 87 3.48 3.78 4.28
N ASP A 88 2.67 3.49 3.27
CA ASP A 88 2.36 2.11 2.88
C ASP A 88 3.57 1.40 2.28
N ILE A 89 4.40 2.12 1.52
CA ILE A 89 5.69 1.61 1.05
C ILE A 89 6.62 1.34 2.23
N ARG A 90 6.77 2.29 3.16
CA ARG A 90 7.58 2.08 4.37
C ARG A 90 7.12 0.88 5.19
N ASP A 91 5.82 0.72 5.40
CA ASP A 91 5.27 -0.44 6.11
C ASP A 91 5.64 -1.75 5.38
N ARG A 92 5.55 -1.76 4.05
CA ARG A 92 5.92 -2.91 3.21
C ARG A 92 7.43 -3.20 3.19
N ASP A 93 8.26 -2.19 3.23
CA ASP A 93 9.72 -2.33 3.23
C ASP A 93 10.26 -2.84 4.57
N LEU A 94 9.49 -2.74 5.67
CA LEU A 94 9.83 -3.42 6.93
C LEU A 94 9.90 -4.94 6.79
N ILE A 95 9.24 -5.50 5.77
CA ILE A 95 9.06 -6.95 5.61
C ILE A 95 9.91 -7.50 4.48
N ALA A 96 10.06 -6.74 3.40
CA ALA A 96 10.83 -7.15 2.23
C ALA A 96 11.63 -5.98 1.63
N PRO A 97 12.62 -5.44 2.36
CA PRO A 97 13.37 -4.26 1.93
C PRO A 97 14.13 -4.49 0.60
N HIS A 98 14.56 -5.73 0.35
CA HIS A 98 15.32 -6.10 -0.86
C HIS A 98 14.48 -6.30 -2.12
N ILE A 99 13.15 -6.34 -1.99
CA ILE A 99 12.26 -6.46 -3.13
C ILE A 99 11.59 -5.10 -3.27
N PRO A 100 11.88 -4.22 -4.22
CA PRO A 100 11.22 -2.92 -4.28
C PRO A 100 9.76 -3.01 -4.72
N CYS A 101 8.91 -2.08 -4.28
CA CYS A 101 7.59 -1.90 -4.87
C CYS A 101 7.73 -1.23 -6.24
N GLY A 102 6.88 -1.61 -7.20
CA GLY A 102 6.87 -0.95 -8.52
C GLY A 102 6.22 0.44 -8.52
N TYR A 103 5.51 0.80 -7.45
CA TYR A 103 4.89 2.11 -7.30
C TYR A 103 5.80 3.09 -6.56
N TRP A 104 5.78 4.36 -6.99
CA TRP A 104 6.60 5.44 -6.45
C TRP A 104 5.92 6.82 -6.66
N TRP A 105 6.49 7.87 -6.08
CA TRP A 105 6.03 9.26 -6.24
C TRP A 105 7.21 10.19 -6.57
N VAL A 106 6.95 11.24 -7.35
CA VAL A 106 7.96 12.24 -7.74
C VAL A 106 8.21 13.19 -6.56
N LYS A 107 9.48 13.34 -6.15
CA LYS A 107 9.89 14.32 -5.12
C LYS A 107 9.52 15.74 -5.60
N GLY A 108 8.66 16.43 -4.86
CA GLY A 108 8.24 17.81 -5.15
C GLY A 108 6.72 18.02 -5.23
N GLN A 109 5.91 16.95 -5.35
CA GLN A 109 4.45 17.07 -5.40
C GLN A 109 3.78 17.19 -4.01
N ASP A 110 4.43 16.72 -2.94
CA ASP A 110 3.97 16.84 -1.55
C ASP A 110 3.73 18.30 -1.08
N LYS A 111 4.50 19.26 -1.63
CA LYS A 111 4.40 20.68 -1.22
C LYS A 111 3.20 21.39 -1.83
N LYS A 112 2.75 21.00 -3.04
CA LYS A 112 1.60 21.64 -3.70
C LYS A 112 0.29 21.33 -2.98
N GLU A 113 0.10 20.11 -2.45
CA GLU A 113 -1.13 19.75 -1.74
C GLU A 113 -1.24 20.37 -0.34
N LYS A 114 -0.12 20.52 0.40
CA LYS A 114 -0.09 21.30 1.66
C LYS A 114 -0.46 22.77 1.43
N LYS A 115 -0.07 23.35 0.29
CA LYS A 115 -0.44 24.72 -0.10
C LYS A 115 -1.94 24.83 -0.47
N LYS A 116 -2.47 23.85 -1.22
CA LYS A 116 -3.89 23.83 -1.64
C LYS A 116 -4.87 23.67 -0.47
N LYS A 117 -4.53 22.87 0.55
CA LYS A 117 -5.35 22.72 1.78
C LYS A 117 -5.32 23.94 2.70
N LYS A 118 -4.23 24.73 2.68
CA LYS A 118 -4.17 26.01 3.42
C LYS A 118 -4.96 27.15 2.74
N ALA A 119 -5.22 27.06 1.44
CA ALA A 119 -5.95 28.09 0.69
C ALA A 119 -7.49 27.95 0.76
N HIS A 120 -8.02 26.80 1.23
CA HIS A 120 -9.46 26.55 1.35
C HIS A 120 -9.98 26.69 2.79
N HIS A 121 -9.18 27.29 3.67
CA HIS A 121 -9.50 27.53 5.09
C HIS A 121 -9.25 28.98 5.49
N HIS A 122 -9.29 29.89 4.52
CA HIS A 122 -9.26 31.34 4.69
C HIS A 122 -10.41 31.96 3.92
#